data_AF-A0A0B6YFQ9-F1
#
_entry.id   AF-A0A0B6YFQ9-F1
#
_cell.length_a   1.000
_cell.length_b   1.000
_cell.length_c   1.000
_cell.angle_alpha   90.00
_cell.angle_beta   90.00
_cell.angle_gamma   90.00
#
_symmetry.space_group_name_H-M   'P 1'
#
loop_
_entity.id
_entity.type
_entity.pdbx_description
1 polymer ?
#
loop_
_entity_poly.entity_id
_entity_poly.type
_entity_poly.pdbx_seq_one_letter_code
_entity_poly.pdbx_strand_id
1 'polypeptide(L)'
;ILSLTQFSNQDQDLFQLTPGDDEGILSSFVKLNGQILLLSNDEVPQLLPVQHRGNVTAEAKSFGFIVIPQANVPACSKFHAKTK
;
A
#
# COMPACT_ATOMS: atom_id res chain seq x y z
N ILE A 1 6.03 -12.33 6.73
CA ILE A 1 6.00 -12.46 5.26
C ILE A 1 4.58 -12.77 4.84
N LEU A 2 4.02 -11.96 3.95
CA LEU A 2 2.68 -12.14 3.38
C LEU A 2 2.81 -12.78 2.00
N SER A 3 2.08 -13.85 1.76
CA SER A 3 2.06 -14.54 0.47
C SER A 3 0.65 -14.51 -0.12
N LEU A 4 0.52 -13.87 -1.28
CA LEU A 4 -0.74 -13.74 -2.01
C LEU A 4 -0.79 -14.80 -3.11
N THR A 5 -0.95 -16.06 -2.72
CA THR A 5 -0.79 -17.23 -3.62
C THR A 5 -1.69 -17.17 -4.86
N GLN A 6 -2.92 -16.66 -4.73
CA GLN A 6 -3.84 -16.45 -5.86
C GLN A 6 -3.28 -15.50 -6.93
N PHE A 7 -2.38 -14.59 -6.55
CA PHE A 7 -1.87 -13.51 -7.41
C PHE A 7 -0.33 -13.57 -7.51
N SER A 8 0.27 -14.75 -7.36
CA SER A 8 1.73 -14.93 -7.26
C SER A 8 2.53 -14.40 -8.46
N ASN A 9 1.90 -14.33 -9.64
CA ASN A 9 2.51 -13.91 -10.90
C ASN A 9 2.06 -12.51 -11.36
N GLN A 10 1.29 -11.80 -10.54
CA GLN A 10 0.81 -10.45 -10.87
C GLN A 10 1.70 -9.40 -10.22
N ASP A 11 1.75 -8.23 -10.86
CA ASP A 11 2.38 -7.05 -10.28
C ASP A 11 1.55 -6.57 -9.08
N GLN A 12 2.22 -5.97 -8.11
CA GLN A 12 1.64 -5.50 -6.87
C GLN A 12 2.13 -4.09 -6.58
N ASP A 13 1.22 -3.23 -6.17
CA ASP A 13 1.51 -1.88 -5.73
C ASP A 13 1.48 -1.87 -4.20
N LEU A 14 2.65 -1.68 -3.59
CA LEU A 14 2.80 -1.64 -2.14
C LEU A 14 2.71 -0.21 -1.62
N PHE A 15 1.99 -0.05 -0.51
CA PHE A 15 1.86 1.19 0.24
C PHE A 15 2.10 0.90 1.72
N GLN A 16 3.37 0.79 2.10
CA GLN A 16 3.75 0.48 3.48
C GLN A 16 3.96 1.76 4.28
N LEU A 17 3.31 1.82 5.45
CA LEU A 17 3.39 2.92 6.40
C LEU A 17 4.25 2.53 7.58
N THR A 18 5.29 3.33 7.84
CA THR A 18 6.24 3.15 8.95
C THR A 18 6.43 4.46 9.71
N PRO A 19 6.93 4.41 10.96
CA PRO A 19 7.34 5.61 11.69
C PRO A 19 8.24 6.56 10.88
N GLY A 20 8.01 7.86 11.02
CA GLY A 20 8.71 8.89 10.26
C GLY A 20 10.11 9.23 10.76
N ASP A 21 10.41 8.95 12.02
CA ASP A 21 11.65 9.35 12.69
C ASP A 21 12.12 8.30 13.71
N ASP A 22 13.11 8.69 14.53
CA ASP A 22 13.77 7.85 15.52
C ASP A 22 12.94 7.63 16.80
N GLU A 23 11.78 8.28 16.95
CA GLU A 23 10.83 8.04 18.05
C GLU A 23 10.00 6.75 17.83
N GLY A 24 10.11 6.14 16.64
CA GLY A 24 9.47 4.87 16.33
C GLY A 24 7.95 4.96 16.42
N ILE A 25 7.30 4.00 17.09
CA ILE A 25 5.82 3.95 17.14
C ILE A 25 5.17 5.16 17.85
N LEU A 26 5.95 5.98 18.54
CA LEU A 26 5.49 7.20 19.20
C LEU A 26 5.61 8.43 18.29
N SER A 27 6.28 8.29 17.15
CA SER A 27 6.48 9.37 16.18
C SER A 27 5.13 9.95 15.73
N SER A 28 5.10 11.28 15.63
CA SER A 28 4.00 12.01 14.99
C SER A 28 4.13 12.07 13.47
N PHE A 29 5.29 11.65 12.93
CA PHE A 29 5.54 11.58 11.50
C PHE A 29 5.32 10.15 10.99
N VAL A 30 4.90 10.04 9.73
CA VAL A 30 4.72 8.75 9.06
C VAL A 30 5.43 8.77 7.71
N LYS A 31 6.06 7.67 7.35
CA LYS A 31 6.61 7.43 6.02
C LYS A 31 5.68 6.55 5.22
N LEU A 32 5.44 6.89 3.97
CA LEU A 32 4.92 5.98 2.95
C LEU A 32 6.09 5.47 2.12
N ASN A 33 6.33 4.16 2.12
CA ASN A 33 7.38 3.54 1.32
C ASN A 33 8.77 4.19 1.52
N GLY A 34 9.07 4.60 2.75
CA GLY A 34 10.32 5.27 3.13
C GLY A 34 10.34 6.79 2.98
N GLN A 35 9.33 7.41 2.36
CA GLN A 35 9.22 8.87 2.19
C GLN A 35 8.28 9.48 3.22
N ILE A 36 8.73 10.50 3.96
CA ILE A 36 7.89 11.16 4.97
C ILE A 36 6.71 11.86 4.28
N LEU A 37 5.50 11.58 4.75
CA LEU A 37 4.29 12.25 4.29
C LEU A 37 4.17 13.60 5.01
N LEU A 38 4.33 14.69 4.25
CA LEU A 38 4.11 16.05 4.70
C LEU A 38 3.24 16.78 3.68
N LEU A 39 2.35 17.63 4.18
CA LEU A 39 1.67 18.61 3.34
C LEU A 39 2.69 19.64 2.85
N SER A 40 2.61 20.00 1.58
CA SER A 40 3.44 21.05 0.98
C SER A 40 2.50 22.12 0.42
N ASN A 41 2.56 23.35 0.94
CA ASN A 41 1.72 24.46 0.49
C ASN A 41 0.21 24.13 0.46
N ASP A 42 -0.30 23.46 1.50
CA ASP A 42 -1.69 22.97 1.60
C ASP A 42 -2.10 21.93 0.53
N GLU A 43 -1.14 21.40 -0.24
CA GLU A 43 -1.37 20.31 -1.17
C GLU A 43 -1.12 18.94 -0.52
N VAL A 44 -2.02 18.00 -0.79
CA VAL A 44 -1.87 16.60 -0.37
C VAL A 44 -0.72 15.98 -1.18
N PRO A 45 0.29 15.37 -0.53
CA PRO A 45 1.39 14.75 -1.26
C PRO A 45 0.89 13.57 -2.08
N GLN A 46 1.55 13.31 -3.21
CA GLN A 46 1.25 12.12 -4.00
C GLN A 46 1.59 10.86 -3.19
N LEU A 47 0.66 9.92 -3.16
CA LEU A 47 0.86 8.62 -2.51
C LEU A 47 1.37 7.64 -3.56
N LEU A 48 2.70 7.53 -3.68
CA LEU A 48 3.32 6.71 -4.71
C LEU A 48 3.53 5.26 -4.23
N PRO A 49 3.15 4.25 -5.04
CA PRO A 49 3.40 2.86 -4.72
C PRO A 49 4.86 2.47 -4.95
N VAL A 50 5.27 1.38 -4.28
CA VAL A 50 6.45 0.61 -4.68
C VAL A 50 5.97 -0.62 -5.44
N GLN A 51 6.44 -0.74 -6.68
CA GLN A 51 6.17 -1.92 -7.52
C GLN A 51 6.86 -3.15 -6.94
N HIS A 52 6.12 -4.25 -6.86
CA HIS A 52 6.59 -5.50 -6.28
C HIS A 52 6.03 -6.72 -7.00
N ARG A 53 6.72 -7.86 -6.88
CA ARG A 53 6.23 -9.17 -7.34
C ARG A 53 6.63 -10.26 -6.36
N GLY A 54 5.69 -11.17 -6.06
CA GLY A 54 5.91 -12.31 -5.18
C GLY A 54 5.57 -12.04 -3.72
N ASN A 55 6.36 -12.59 -2.80
CA ASN A 55 6.12 -12.49 -1.36
C ASN A 55 6.44 -11.09 -0.84
N VAL A 56 5.54 -10.52 -0.03
CA VAL A 56 5.70 -9.18 0.56
C VAL A 56 6.25 -9.32 1.98
N THR A 57 7.32 -8.60 2.27
CA THR A 57 7.84 -8.47 3.63
C THR A 57 7.22 -7.24 4.28
N ALA A 58 6.32 -7.43 5.24
CA ALA A 58 5.86 -6.35 6.09
C ALA A 58 6.87 -6.12 7.23
N GLU A 59 7.27 -4.87 7.43
CA GLU A 59 8.13 -4.51 8.55
C GLU A 59 7.40 -4.67 9.89
N ALA A 60 8.16 -4.95 10.95
CA ALA A 60 7.58 -5.08 12.29
C ALA A 60 6.96 -3.75 12.73
N LYS A 61 5.78 -3.79 13.37
CA LYS A 61 5.05 -2.61 13.84
C LYS A 61 4.73 -1.60 12.71
N SER A 62 4.57 -2.10 11.49
CA SER A 62 4.10 -1.36 10.33
C SER A 62 2.70 -1.83 9.93
N PHE A 63 2.04 -1.06 9.08
CA PHE A 63 0.82 -1.46 8.39
C PHE A 63 0.83 -0.89 6.98
N GLY A 64 -0.11 -1.28 6.14
CA GLY A 64 -0.14 -0.77 4.78
C GLY A 64 -1.18 -1.44 3.91
N PHE A 65 -1.07 -1.14 2.62
CA PHE A 65 -1.96 -1.63 1.59
C PHE A 65 -1.17 -2.33 0.49
N ILE A 66 -1.80 -3.33 -0.12
CA ILE A 66 -1.32 -4.01 -1.31
C ILE A 66 -2.45 -3.91 -2.32
N VAL A 67 -2.19 -3.26 -3.45
CA VAL A 67 -3.11 -3.25 -4.59
C VAL A 67 -2.58 -4.23 -5.63
N ILE A 68 -3.48 -4.98 -6.24
CA ILE A 68 -3.16 -5.95 -7.29
C ILE A 68 -3.80 -5.42 -8.58
N PRO A 69 -3.05 -4.68 -9.40
CA PRO A 69 -3.58 -4.17 -10.66
C PRO A 69 -4.06 -5.33 -11.53
N GLN A 70 -5.21 -5.15 -12.19
CA GLN A 70 -5.77 -6.17 -13.09
C GLN A 70 -6.03 -7.54 -12.41
N ALA A 71 -6.35 -7.55 -11.11
CA ALA A 71 -6.70 -8.77 -10.39
C ALA A 71 -7.89 -9.54 -11.00
N ASN A 72 -8.75 -8.85 -11.77
CA ASN A 72 -9.90 -9.44 -12.49
C ASN A 72 -10.84 -10.28 -11.61
N VAL A 73 -10.96 -9.92 -10.32
CA VAL A 73 -11.82 -10.63 -9.36
C VAL A 73 -13.30 -10.43 -9.75
N PRO A 74 -14.07 -11.50 -10.03
CA PRO A 74 -15.45 -11.38 -10.51
C PRO A 74 -16.38 -10.60 -9.57
N ALA A 75 -16.15 -10.67 -8.26
CA ALA A 75 -16.93 -9.92 -7.28
C ALA A 75 -16.72 -8.40 -7.43
N CYS A 76 -15.48 -7.97 -7.69
CA CYS A 76 -15.12 -6.56 -7.86
C CYS A 76 -15.64 -5.98 -9.18
N SER A 77 -15.84 -6.80 -10.22
CA SER A 77 -16.42 -6.34 -11.50
C SER A 77 -17.95 -6.34 -11.51
N LYS A 78 -18.60 -7.33 -10.87
CA LYS A 78 -20.06 -7.47 -10.88
C LYS A 78 -20.79 -6.46 -9.98
N PHE A 79 -20.12 -5.88 -8.98
CA PHE A 79 -20.72 -4.89 -8.09
C PHE A 79 -21.09 -3.60 -8.85
N HIS A 80 -20.27 -3.19 -9.82
CA HIS A 80 -20.54 -2.00 -10.65
C HIS A 80 -21.69 -2.20 -11.67
N ALA A 81 -22.08 -3.44 -11.96
CA ALA A 81 -23.12 -3.75 -12.94
C ALA A 81 -24.55 -3.70 -12.36
N LYS A 82 -24.72 -3.69 -11.03
CA LYS A 82 -26.04 -3.69 -10.38
C LYS A 82 -26.56 -2.30 -9.99
N THR A 83 -25.80 -1.24 -10.25
CA THR A 83 -26.17 0.16 -9.96
C THR A 83 -26.47 0.99 -11.21
N LYS A 84 -26.80 0.35 -12.34
CA LYS A 84 -27.33 1.01 -13.54
C LYS A 84 -28.79 0.66 -13.74
#